data_AF-A0A090IYT2-F1
#
_entry.id   AF-A0A090IYT2-F1
#
_cell.length_a   1.000
_cell.length_b   1.000
_cell.length_c   1.000
_cell.angle_alpha   90.00
_cell.angle_beta   90.00
_cell.angle_gamma   90.00
#
_symmetry.space_group_name_H-M   'P 1'
#
loop_
_entity.id
_entity.type
_entity.pdbx_description
1 polymer ?
#
loop_
_entity_poly.entity_id
_entity_poly.type
_entity_poly.pdbx_seq_one_letter_code
_entity_poly.pdbx_strand_id
1 'polypeptide(L)'
;MVKKLGKKARLLIVMISILSLMGCESLNKIHAKQIEEKLSEMYGGTFEVLALGNRYGTMTNDYVKANVKAVDSGVVFSAKMNTKGEIISDNYAGVLVSKQLEDMLNSNLESEGITAKSLMIAFSTIDTGEIEVGISLDDYIAKHKPEFFGGYIVVKESPNNTGVALTNAFQRTFNDIQNIDLRANIWVIPEESYDEVIEDFSRLPEVSNSWFEDKNTLSNFKFSVKKDSVNLSEHELDQLLQGGE
;
A
#
# COMPACT_ATOMS: atom_id res chain seq x y z
N MET A 1 -57.21 -23.62 4.14
CA MET A 1 -56.42 -23.02 5.24
C MET A 1 -54.94 -22.73 4.91
N VAL A 2 -54.47 -22.93 3.66
CA VAL A 2 -53.03 -22.85 3.30
C VAL A 2 -52.59 -21.46 2.77
N LYS A 3 -53.52 -20.61 2.30
CA LYS A 3 -53.19 -19.28 1.73
C LYS A 3 -52.79 -18.20 2.76
N LYS A 4 -53.03 -18.40 4.06
CA LYS A 4 -52.68 -17.40 5.11
C LYS A 4 -51.31 -17.64 5.79
N LEU A 5 -50.70 -18.82 5.66
CA LEU A 5 -49.37 -19.10 6.24
C LEU A 5 -48.21 -18.58 5.38
N GLY A 6 -48.35 -18.57 4.05
CA GLY A 6 -47.26 -18.16 3.14
C GLY A 6 -46.86 -16.68 3.22
N LYS A 7 -47.78 -15.78 3.60
CA LYS A 7 -47.48 -14.34 3.78
C LYS A 7 -46.73 -14.05 5.08
N LYS A 8 -46.94 -14.82 6.15
CA LYS A 8 -46.24 -14.65 7.44
C LYS A 8 -44.82 -15.21 7.41
N ALA A 9 -44.58 -16.31 6.71
CA ALA A 9 -43.25 -16.89 6.53
C ALA A 9 -42.34 -16.01 5.65
N ARG A 10 -42.88 -15.39 4.59
CA ARG A 10 -42.12 -14.43 3.76
C ARG A 10 -41.68 -13.18 4.52
N LEU A 11 -42.49 -12.71 5.47
CA LEU A 11 -42.16 -11.55 6.31
C LEU A 11 -41.05 -11.88 7.33
N LEU A 12 -41.05 -13.09 7.89
CA LEU A 12 -40.02 -13.59 8.81
C LEU A 12 -38.66 -13.81 8.11
N ILE A 13 -38.65 -14.36 6.89
CA ILE A 13 -37.41 -14.60 6.13
C ILE A 13 -36.76 -13.26 5.73
N VAL A 14 -37.54 -12.25 5.32
CA VAL A 14 -37.01 -10.92 5.00
C VAL A 14 -36.47 -10.20 6.26
N MET A 15 -37.10 -10.37 7.44
CA MET A 15 -36.57 -9.80 8.69
C MET A 15 -35.24 -10.45 9.14
N ILE A 16 -35.08 -11.77 8.98
CA ILE A 16 -33.83 -12.47 9.32
C ILE A 16 -32.69 -12.01 8.40
N SER A 17 -32.97 -11.75 7.11
CA SER A 17 -31.99 -11.23 6.16
C SER A 17 -31.55 -9.78 6.43
N ILE A 18 -32.42 -8.96 7.02
CA ILE A 18 -32.08 -7.57 7.39
C ILE A 18 -31.29 -7.54 8.71
N LEU A 19 -31.62 -8.45 9.65
CA LEU A 19 -30.89 -8.60 10.92
C LEU A 19 -29.47 -9.15 10.72
N SER A 20 -29.24 -10.03 9.75
CA SER A 20 -27.89 -10.53 9.42
C SER A 20 -26.99 -9.45 8.81
N LEU A 21 -27.55 -8.51 8.05
CA LEU A 21 -26.84 -7.37 7.48
C LEU A 21 -26.52 -6.31 8.56
N MET A 22 -27.48 -5.98 9.43
CA MET A 22 -27.25 -5.07 10.56
C MET A 22 -26.24 -5.63 11.59
N GLY A 23 -26.24 -6.94 11.80
CA GLY A 23 -25.27 -7.63 12.66
C GLY A 23 -23.86 -7.63 12.09
N CYS A 24 -23.69 -7.65 10.76
CA CYS A 24 -22.38 -7.53 10.14
C CYS A 24 -21.79 -6.13 10.28
N GLU A 25 -22.60 -5.09 10.13
CA GLU A 25 -22.12 -3.71 10.26
C GLU A 25 -21.73 -3.37 11.70
N SER A 26 -22.51 -3.82 12.70
CA SER A 26 -22.17 -3.63 14.11
C SER A 26 -20.92 -4.40 14.52
N LEU A 27 -20.77 -5.65 14.06
CA LEU A 27 -19.58 -6.46 14.30
C LEU A 27 -18.33 -5.82 13.68
N ASN A 28 -18.44 -5.30 12.45
CA ASN A 28 -17.34 -4.58 11.79
C ASN A 28 -16.91 -3.35 12.61
N LYS A 29 -17.86 -2.57 13.12
CA LYS A 29 -17.56 -1.41 13.97
C LYS A 29 -16.89 -1.81 15.28
N ILE A 30 -17.26 -2.95 15.87
CA ILE A 30 -16.63 -3.46 17.09
C ILE A 30 -15.19 -3.87 16.80
N HIS A 31 -14.96 -4.68 15.77
CA HIS A 31 -13.60 -5.13 15.42
C HIS A 31 -12.70 -3.98 15.01
N ALA A 32 -13.21 -3.00 14.25
CA ALA A 32 -12.46 -1.81 13.89
C ALA A 32 -11.96 -1.07 15.13
N LYS A 33 -12.86 -0.74 16.06
CA LYS A 33 -12.51 -0.06 17.32
C LYS A 33 -11.51 -0.84 18.16
N GLN A 34 -11.68 -2.15 18.27
CA GLN A 34 -10.75 -3.00 19.02
C GLN A 34 -9.34 -2.94 18.43
N ILE A 35 -9.22 -2.96 17.10
CA ILE A 35 -7.93 -2.84 16.42
C ILE A 35 -7.32 -1.45 16.66
N GLU A 36 -8.11 -0.38 16.51
CA GLU A 36 -7.67 1.01 16.75
C GLU A 36 -7.16 1.21 18.19
N GLU A 37 -7.93 0.75 19.19
CA GLU A 37 -7.57 0.80 20.61
C GLU A 37 -6.29 0.02 20.89
N LYS A 38 -6.17 -1.21 20.38
CA LYS A 38 -4.99 -2.05 20.61
C LYS A 38 -3.73 -1.48 19.99
N LEU A 39 -3.81 -0.95 18.77
CA LEU A 39 -2.67 -0.29 18.13
C LEU A 39 -2.28 1.00 18.88
N SER A 40 -3.26 1.75 19.38
CA SER A 40 -3.02 2.93 20.23
C SER A 40 -2.34 2.56 21.54
N GLU A 41 -2.72 1.44 22.17
CA GLU A 41 -2.04 0.90 23.36
C GLU A 41 -0.60 0.47 23.07
N MET A 42 -0.34 -0.14 21.91
CA MET A 42 0.98 -0.67 21.53
C MET A 42 1.97 0.44 21.16
N TYR A 43 1.52 1.44 20.39
CA TYR A 43 2.41 2.40 19.74
C TYR A 43 2.19 3.85 20.17
N GLY A 44 1.09 4.15 20.86
CA GLY A 44 0.60 5.52 21.04
C GLY A 44 0.07 6.12 19.72
N GLY A 45 -0.50 7.32 19.81
CA GLY A 45 -1.07 8.02 18.65
C GLY A 45 -2.52 7.62 18.34
N THR A 46 -3.00 8.04 17.16
CA THR A 46 -4.37 7.74 16.68
C THR A 46 -4.34 6.86 15.43
N PHE A 47 -5.15 5.81 15.43
CA PHE A 47 -5.28 4.88 14.32
C PHE A 47 -6.73 4.82 13.84
N GLU A 48 -6.92 4.66 12.53
CA GLU A 48 -8.22 4.55 11.88
C GLU A 48 -8.24 3.31 10.97
N VAL A 49 -9.21 2.40 11.18
CA VAL A 49 -9.40 1.25 10.31
C VAL A 49 -10.13 1.67 9.03
N LEU A 50 -9.44 1.57 7.90
CA LEU A 50 -9.97 1.92 6.57
C LEU A 50 -10.79 0.78 5.95
N ALA A 51 -10.41 -0.47 6.22
CA ALA A 51 -11.08 -1.65 5.68
C ALA A 51 -10.84 -2.88 6.55
N LEU A 52 -11.81 -3.80 6.55
CA LEU A 52 -11.73 -5.11 7.20
C LEU A 52 -11.86 -6.23 6.17
N GLY A 53 -10.96 -7.20 6.22
CA GLY A 53 -10.95 -8.42 5.41
C GLY A 53 -10.72 -9.67 6.26
N ASN A 54 -10.83 -10.85 5.65
CA ASN A 54 -10.67 -12.17 6.28
C ASN A 54 -11.44 -12.31 7.61
N ARG A 55 -12.68 -12.78 7.57
CA ARG A 55 -13.49 -12.92 8.79
C ARG A 55 -13.26 -14.25 9.48
N TYR A 56 -13.40 -14.28 10.81
CA TYR A 56 -13.46 -15.51 11.58
C TYR A 56 -14.50 -16.47 11.02
N GLY A 57 -14.18 -17.77 11.00
CA GLY A 57 -15.16 -18.81 10.72
C GLY A 57 -15.25 -19.29 9.27
N THR A 58 -14.33 -18.88 8.38
CA THR A 58 -13.94 -19.81 7.31
C THR A 58 -13.12 -20.94 7.95
N MET A 59 -13.18 -22.17 7.43
CA MET A 59 -12.56 -23.37 8.05
C MET A 59 -11.07 -23.21 8.45
N THR A 60 -10.38 -22.19 7.94
CA THR A 60 -8.96 -21.93 8.12
C THR A 60 -8.61 -20.53 8.66
N ASN A 61 -9.57 -19.61 8.86
CA ASN A 61 -9.25 -18.25 9.33
C ASN A 61 -9.65 -18.04 10.80
N ASP A 62 -8.64 -17.78 11.62
CA ASP A 62 -8.71 -17.47 13.04
C ASP A 62 -8.28 -16.02 13.36
N TYR A 63 -8.20 -15.16 12.33
CA TYR A 63 -7.86 -13.75 12.45
C TYR A 63 -8.76 -12.86 11.58
N VAL A 64 -8.81 -11.58 11.92
CA VAL A 64 -9.34 -10.47 11.11
C VAL A 64 -8.17 -9.67 10.55
N LYS A 65 -8.14 -9.41 9.23
CA LYS A 65 -7.17 -8.49 8.60
C LYS A 65 -7.78 -7.09 8.53
N ALA A 66 -7.00 -6.06 8.83
CA ALA A 66 -7.41 -4.68 8.67
C ALA A 66 -6.36 -3.89 7.88
N ASN A 67 -6.82 -2.97 7.05
CA ASN A 67 -6.00 -1.87 6.55
C ASN A 67 -6.19 -0.71 7.52
N VAL A 68 -5.11 -0.18 8.06
CA VAL A 68 -5.13 0.81 9.15
C VAL A 68 -4.32 2.02 8.73
N LYS A 69 -4.87 3.21 8.93
CA LYS A 69 -4.17 4.49 8.79
C LYS A 69 -3.68 4.94 10.15
N ALA A 70 -2.38 5.22 10.27
CA ALA A 70 -1.85 5.97 11.39
C ALA A 70 -2.05 7.47 11.10
N VAL A 71 -2.90 8.15 11.87
CA VAL A 71 -3.33 9.53 11.56
C VAL A 71 -2.15 10.50 11.62
N ASP A 72 -1.28 10.35 12.61
CA ASP A 72 -0.18 11.29 12.87
C ASP A 72 0.93 11.23 11.80
N SER A 73 1.21 10.04 11.28
CA SER A 73 2.23 9.83 10.24
C SER A 73 1.66 9.76 8.83
N GLY A 74 0.34 9.61 8.70
CA GLY A 74 -0.36 9.48 7.42
C GLY A 74 -0.14 8.15 6.70
N VAL A 75 0.62 7.22 7.28
CA VAL A 75 0.91 5.93 6.63
C VAL A 75 -0.27 4.97 6.74
N VAL A 76 -0.39 4.08 5.77
CA VAL A 76 -1.37 2.98 5.77
C VAL A 76 -0.64 1.64 5.82
N PHE A 77 -1.03 0.77 6.74
CA PHE A 77 -0.39 -0.53 6.97
C PHE A 77 -1.44 -1.62 7.21
N SER A 78 -1.02 -2.88 7.22
CA SER A 78 -1.90 -4.02 7.49
C SER A 78 -1.70 -4.51 8.92
N ALA A 79 -2.80 -4.81 9.61
CA ALA A 79 -2.79 -5.47 10.92
C ALA A 79 -3.65 -6.74 10.89
N LYS A 80 -3.32 -7.71 11.75
CA LYS A 80 -4.07 -8.95 11.95
C LYS A 80 -4.41 -9.10 13.43
N MET A 81 -5.69 -9.28 13.73
CA MET A 81 -6.19 -9.49 15.09
C MET A 81 -6.76 -10.90 15.24
N ASN A 82 -6.31 -11.68 16.22
CA ASN A 82 -6.83 -13.02 16.49
C ASN A 82 -8.18 -13.00 17.22
N THR A 83 -8.83 -14.16 17.37
CA THR A 83 -10.14 -14.30 18.06
C THR A 83 -10.16 -13.84 19.51
N LYS A 84 -9.01 -13.65 20.15
CA LYS A 84 -8.88 -13.13 21.51
C LYS A 84 -8.80 -11.60 21.57
N GLY A 85 -8.79 -10.93 20.43
CA GLY A 85 -8.62 -9.48 20.33
C GLY A 85 -7.17 -9.01 20.45
N GLU A 86 -6.20 -9.90 20.24
CA GLU A 86 -4.77 -9.57 20.27
C GLU A 86 -4.29 -9.28 18.84
N ILE A 87 -3.50 -8.22 18.66
CA ILE A 87 -2.77 -7.98 17.41
C ILE A 87 -1.64 -9.00 17.35
N ILE A 88 -1.72 -9.91 16.37
CA ILE A 88 -0.76 -11.01 16.20
C ILE A 88 0.29 -10.74 15.13
N SER A 89 0.06 -9.72 14.30
CA SER A 89 0.97 -9.30 13.25
C SER A 89 0.52 -7.95 12.71
N ASP A 90 1.47 -7.07 12.51
CA ASP A 90 1.33 -5.85 11.73
C ASP A 90 2.68 -5.53 11.06
N ASN A 91 2.69 -4.56 10.16
CA ASN A 91 3.91 -4.08 9.51
C ASN A 91 4.15 -2.58 9.75
N TYR A 92 3.64 -2.00 10.86
CA TYR A 92 3.66 -0.56 11.09
C TYR A 92 5.08 0.02 11.07
N ALA A 93 6.00 -0.57 11.84
CA ALA A 93 7.39 -0.11 11.90
C ALA A 93 8.09 -0.17 10.52
N GLY A 94 7.87 -1.24 9.76
CA GLY A 94 8.42 -1.38 8.41
C GLY A 94 7.87 -0.33 7.45
N VAL A 95 6.57 -0.04 7.51
CA VAL A 95 5.94 1.00 6.67
C VAL A 95 6.46 2.40 7.01
N LEU A 96 6.77 2.70 8.28
CA LEU A 96 7.41 3.98 8.64
C LEU A 96 8.81 4.15 8.03
N VAL A 97 9.56 3.07 7.88
CA VAL A 97 10.85 3.08 7.16
C VAL A 97 10.62 3.27 5.66
N SER A 98 9.69 2.52 5.08
CA SER A 98 9.30 2.69 3.67
C SER A 98 8.88 4.12 3.36
N LYS A 99 8.14 4.77 4.26
CA LYS A 99 7.71 6.17 4.10
C LYS A 99 8.88 7.14 3.97
N GLN A 100 9.98 6.93 4.70
CA GLN A 100 11.18 7.76 4.58
C GLN A 100 11.82 7.62 3.19
N LEU A 101 11.87 6.40 2.65
CA LEU A 101 12.32 6.15 1.28
C LEU A 101 11.37 6.76 0.24
N GLU A 102 10.06 6.56 0.41
CA GLU A 102 9.04 7.10 -0.49
C GLU A 102 9.10 8.62 -0.55
N ASP A 103 9.22 9.30 0.60
CA ASP A 103 9.35 10.75 0.65
C ASP A 103 10.61 11.24 -0.06
N MET A 104 11.74 10.56 0.12
CA MET A 104 12.98 10.86 -0.58
C MET A 104 12.83 10.67 -2.09
N LEU A 105 12.31 9.53 -2.55
CA LEU A 105 12.12 9.22 -3.97
C LEU A 105 11.13 10.19 -4.62
N ASN A 106 9.98 10.46 -3.98
CA ASN A 106 8.99 11.40 -4.49
C ASN A 106 9.57 12.82 -4.57
N SER A 107 10.34 13.26 -3.57
CA SER A 107 11.01 14.57 -3.60
C SER A 107 12.05 14.66 -4.74
N ASN A 108 12.81 13.59 -4.98
CA ASN A 108 13.77 13.53 -6.08
C ASN A 108 13.06 13.56 -7.44
N LEU A 109 11.94 12.85 -7.60
CA LEU A 109 11.10 12.90 -8.81
C LEU A 109 10.52 14.29 -9.03
N GLU A 110 9.96 14.91 -7.99
CA GLU A 110 9.40 16.26 -8.05
C GLU A 110 10.47 17.29 -8.43
N SER A 111 11.70 17.15 -7.92
CA SER A 111 12.81 18.04 -8.27
C SER A 111 13.22 17.99 -9.74
N GLU A 112 12.91 16.88 -10.41
CA GLU A 112 13.12 16.69 -11.86
C GLU A 112 11.82 16.98 -12.66
N GLY A 113 10.77 17.48 -12.01
CA GLY A 113 9.50 17.87 -12.63
C GLY A 113 8.49 16.73 -12.81
N ILE A 114 8.74 15.54 -12.24
CA ILE A 114 7.84 14.38 -12.32
C ILE A 114 6.90 14.38 -11.11
N THR A 115 5.60 14.49 -11.37
CA THR A 115 4.57 14.32 -10.33
C THR A 115 4.26 12.83 -10.16
N ALA A 116 4.56 12.29 -8.98
CA ALA A 116 4.43 10.87 -8.72
C ALA A 116 4.10 10.55 -7.26
N LYS A 117 3.58 9.33 -7.04
CA LYS A 117 3.41 8.74 -5.72
C LYS A 117 4.01 7.33 -5.72
N SER A 118 4.83 7.03 -4.73
CA SER A 118 5.47 5.72 -4.56
C SER A 118 4.87 4.93 -3.40
N LEU A 119 4.92 3.61 -3.52
CA LEU A 119 4.74 2.62 -2.46
C LEU A 119 5.91 1.65 -2.55
N MET A 120 6.82 1.70 -1.59
CA MET A 120 8.10 1.00 -1.63
C MET A 120 8.25 0.06 -0.43
N ILE A 121 8.97 -1.04 -0.63
CA ILE A 121 9.21 -2.06 0.39
C ILE A 121 10.67 -2.49 0.33
N ALA A 122 11.28 -2.68 1.49
CA ALA A 122 12.59 -3.30 1.60
C ALA A 122 12.48 -4.82 1.48
N PHE A 123 13.30 -5.43 0.63
CA PHE A 123 13.35 -6.87 0.46
C PHE A 123 14.66 -7.43 0.99
N SER A 124 14.56 -8.53 1.74
CA SER A 124 15.70 -9.29 2.25
C SER A 124 15.38 -10.79 2.17
N THR A 125 16.37 -11.61 1.85
CA THR A 125 16.21 -13.08 1.89
C THR A 125 16.44 -13.66 3.27
N ILE A 126 16.92 -12.86 4.22
CA ILE A 126 17.18 -13.26 5.59
C ILE A 126 16.24 -12.52 6.55
N ASP A 127 15.70 -13.26 7.52
CA ASP A 127 15.02 -12.65 8.65
C ASP A 127 16.05 -11.89 9.48
N THR A 128 15.85 -10.58 9.61
CA THR A 128 16.75 -9.66 10.30
C THR A 128 16.21 -9.24 11.67
N GLY A 129 15.14 -9.91 12.12
CA GLY A 129 14.47 -9.63 13.38
C GLY A 129 13.50 -8.47 13.31
N GLU A 130 12.99 -8.07 14.47
CA GLU A 130 12.01 -7.00 14.61
C GLU A 130 12.58 -5.63 14.24
N ILE A 131 11.76 -4.82 13.57
CA ILE A 131 12.08 -3.44 13.19
C ILE A 131 11.62 -2.52 14.33
N GLU A 132 12.53 -1.70 14.83
CA GLU A 132 12.20 -0.72 15.87
C GLU A 132 11.32 0.40 15.28
N VAL A 133 10.24 0.74 15.99
CA VAL A 133 9.38 1.86 15.61
C VAL A 133 10.18 3.16 15.64
N GLY A 134 10.16 3.90 14.54
CA GLY A 134 10.86 5.18 14.42
C GLY A 134 12.36 5.08 14.10
N ILE A 135 12.87 3.89 13.75
CA ILE A 135 14.23 3.75 13.22
C ILE A 135 14.41 4.61 11.96
N SER A 136 15.59 5.25 11.82
CA SER A 136 15.93 5.98 10.61
C SER A 136 16.19 5.02 9.44
N LEU A 137 16.01 5.48 8.20
CA LEU A 137 16.33 4.68 7.02
C LEU A 137 17.80 4.22 7.00
N ASP A 138 18.74 5.09 7.40
CA ASP A 138 20.17 4.75 7.45
C ASP A 138 20.48 3.68 8.50
N ASP A 139 19.92 3.81 9.71
CA ASP A 139 20.08 2.81 10.77
C ASP A 139 19.43 1.48 10.38
N TYR A 140 18.27 1.55 9.72
CA TYR A 140 17.61 0.37 9.16
C TYR A 140 18.52 -0.33 8.14
N ILE A 141 19.08 0.40 7.18
CA ILE A 141 20.00 -0.15 6.18
C ILE A 141 21.22 -0.79 6.86
N ALA A 142 21.83 -0.13 7.84
CA ALA A 142 23.00 -0.63 8.52
C ALA A 142 22.72 -1.92 9.31
N LYS A 143 21.57 -1.99 9.98
CA LYS A 143 21.16 -3.10 10.85
C LYS A 143 20.58 -4.28 10.07
N HIS A 144 19.61 -4.01 9.21
CA HIS A 144 18.80 -5.02 8.51
C HIS A 144 19.34 -5.38 7.12
N LYS A 145 20.24 -4.57 6.53
CA LYS A 145 20.96 -4.87 5.29
C LYS A 145 20.05 -5.40 4.17
N PRO A 146 19.04 -4.62 3.75
CA PRO A 146 18.14 -5.07 2.68
C PRO A 146 18.92 -5.31 1.39
N GLU A 147 18.49 -6.29 0.61
CA GLU A 147 19.13 -6.61 -0.68
C GLU A 147 18.76 -5.62 -1.77
N PHE A 148 17.49 -5.18 -1.77
CA PHE A 148 16.98 -4.17 -2.67
C PHE A 148 15.73 -3.53 -2.08
N PHE A 149 15.41 -2.33 -2.57
CA PHE A 149 14.11 -1.70 -2.39
C PHE A 149 13.29 -1.89 -3.66
N GLY A 150 12.04 -2.33 -3.49
CA GLY A 150 11.14 -2.71 -4.57
C GLY A 150 9.75 -2.14 -4.35
N GLY A 151 9.05 -1.75 -5.42
CA GLY A 151 7.69 -1.24 -5.23
C GLY A 151 6.97 -0.82 -6.50
N TYR A 152 6.04 0.10 -6.31
CA TYR A 152 5.19 0.66 -7.35
C TYR A 152 5.28 2.18 -7.31
N ILE A 153 5.25 2.79 -8.49
CA ILE A 153 5.19 4.24 -8.63
C ILE A 153 4.08 4.57 -9.62
N VAL A 154 3.20 5.47 -9.21
CA VAL A 154 2.15 6.03 -10.06
C VAL A 154 2.62 7.40 -10.51
N VAL A 155 2.84 7.57 -11.81
CA VAL A 155 3.33 8.79 -12.44
C VAL A 155 2.17 9.47 -13.17
N LYS A 156 1.98 10.76 -12.90
CA LYS A 156 1.01 11.57 -13.66
C LYS A 156 1.53 11.79 -15.06
N GLU A 157 0.70 11.57 -16.07
CA GLU A 157 0.99 11.95 -17.46
C GLU A 157 1.40 13.42 -17.53
N SER A 158 2.50 13.69 -18.24
CA SER A 158 2.96 15.04 -18.51
C SER A 158 3.89 15.04 -19.72
N PRO A 159 3.83 16.06 -20.60
CA PRO A 159 4.82 16.24 -21.64
C PRO A 159 6.23 16.52 -21.09
N ASN A 160 6.36 16.83 -19.80
CA ASN A 160 7.64 17.07 -19.12
C ASN A 160 8.29 15.79 -18.58
N ASN A 161 7.57 14.65 -18.60
CA ASN A 161 8.14 13.38 -18.17
C ASN A 161 9.16 12.90 -19.20
N THR A 162 10.44 12.90 -18.82
CA THR A 162 11.55 12.44 -19.67
C THR A 162 12.31 11.30 -19.00
N GLY A 163 12.95 10.47 -19.82
CA GLY A 163 13.81 9.38 -19.38
C GLY A 163 15.00 9.90 -18.57
N VAL A 164 15.55 11.06 -18.92
CA VAL A 164 16.61 11.74 -18.15
C VAL A 164 16.12 12.10 -16.75
N ALA A 165 14.98 12.78 -16.64
CA ALA A 165 14.40 13.19 -15.36
C ALA A 165 14.16 11.98 -14.44
N LEU A 166 13.57 10.91 -14.99
CA LEU A 166 13.31 9.69 -14.23
C LEU A 166 14.62 9.02 -13.78
N THR A 167 15.60 8.92 -14.67
CA THR A 167 16.91 8.30 -14.38
C THR A 167 17.66 9.10 -13.31
N ASN A 168 17.68 10.42 -13.41
CA ASN A 168 18.32 11.29 -12.42
C ASN A 168 17.71 11.11 -11.02
N ALA A 169 16.38 11.12 -10.93
CA ALA A 169 15.67 10.96 -9.67
C ALA A 169 15.97 9.61 -8.99
N PHE A 170 15.95 8.52 -9.78
CA PHE A 170 16.30 7.19 -9.27
C PHE A 170 17.78 7.06 -8.92
N GLN A 171 18.69 7.61 -9.73
CA GLN A 171 20.12 7.54 -9.48
C GLN A 171 20.50 8.32 -8.22
N ARG A 172 19.88 9.48 -7.99
CA ARG A 172 20.06 10.25 -6.77
C ARG A 172 19.59 9.47 -5.55
N THR A 173 18.37 8.93 -5.61
CA THR A 173 17.81 8.08 -4.54
C THR A 173 18.70 6.86 -4.28
N PHE A 174 19.17 6.18 -5.33
CA PHE A 174 20.09 5.05 -5.25
C PHE A 174 21.39 5.40 -4.51
N ASN A 175 21.98 6.57 -4.80
CA ASN A 175 23.17 7.04 -4.10
C ASN A 175 22.88 7.35 -2.63
N ASP A 176 21.74 7.99 -2.35
CA ASP A 176 21.31 8.37 -1.00
C ASP A 176 21.02 7.14 -0.12
N ILE A 177 20.54 6.04 -0.69
CA ILE A 177 20.32 4.76 0.00
C ILE A 177 21.55 3.83 -0.04
N GLN A 178 22.75 4.42 -0.08
CA GLN A 178 24.02 3.71 0.04
C GLN A 178 24.27 2.68 -1.09
N ASN A 179 23.77 2.96 -2.30
CA ASN A 179 23.91 2.14 -3.50
C ASN A 179 23.21 0.78 -3.42
N ILE A 180 22.11 0.69 -2.67
CA ILE A 180 21.23 -0.48 -2.63
C ILE A 180 20.32 -0.45 -3.86
N ASP A 181 20.18 -1.58 -4.54
CA ASP A 181 19.34 -1.74 -5.73
C ASP A 181 17.94 -1.14 -5.52
N LEU A 182 17.51 -0.26 -6.42
CA LEU A 182 16.19 0.36 -6.41
C LEU A 182 15.39 -0.12 -7.61
N ARG A 183 14.18 -0.64 -7.40
CA ARG A 183 13.35 -1.26 -8.43
C ARG A 183 11.90 -0.82 -8.28
N ALA A 184 11.24 -0.48 -9.38
CA ALA A 184 9.84 -0.12 -9.38
C ALA A 184 9.10 -0.67 -10.60
N ASN A 185 7.85 -1.07 -10.41
CA ASN A 185 6.87 -1.11 -11.49
C ASN A 185 6.26 0.29 -11.58
N ILE A 186 6.51 0.97 -12.70
CA ILE A 186 6.02 2.32 -12.96
C ILE A 186 4.73 2.21 -13.76
N TRP A 187 3.71 2.95 -13.35
CA TRP A 187 2.40 3.04 -13.98
C TRP A 187 2.14 4.51 -14.34
N VAL A 188 2.03 4.80 -15.64
CA VAL A 188 1.73 6.14 -16.13
C VAL A 188 0.23 6.29 -16.28
N ILE A 189 -0.35 7.22 -15.51
CA ILE A 189 -1.80 7.46 -15.44
C ILE A 189 -2.12 8.79 -16.14
N PRO A 190 -3.13 8.83 -17.02
CA PRO A 190 -3.61 10.05 -17.65
C PRO A 190 -3.84 11.17 -16.63
N GLU A 191 -3.56 12.40 -17.04
CA GLU A 191 -3.70 13.56 -16.15
C GLU A 191 -5.11 13.65 -15.53
N GLU A 192 -6.15 13.37 -16.30
CA GLU A 192 -7.56 13.45 -15.85
C GLU A 192 -7.96 12.35 -14.85
N SER A 193 -7.22 11.23 -14.80
CA SER A 193 -7.51 10.09 -13.91
C SER A 193 -6.57 10.05 -12.70
N TYR A 194 -5.49 10.83 -12.71
CA TYR A 194 -4.43 10.75 -11.71
C TYR A 194 -4.94 10.96 -10.29
N ASP A 195 -5.65 12.06 -10.02
CA ASP A 195 -6.05 12.42 -8.65
C ASP A 195 -6.95 11.34 -8.00
N GLU A 196 -7.88 10.76 -8.75
CA GLU A 196 -8.73 9.64 -8.30
C GLU A 196 -7.89 8.39 -8.00
N VAL A 197 -6.97 8.04 -8.91
CA VAL A 197 -6.09 6.88 -8.73
C VAL A 197 -5.19 7.05 -7.51
N ILE A 198 -4.63 8.25 -7.27
CA ILE A 198 -3.78 8.51 -6.10
C ILE A 198 -4.57 8.51 -4.79
N GLU A 199 -5.83 8.96 -4.80
CA GLU A 199 -6.70 8.88 -3.63
C GLU A 199 -6.88 7.42 -3.18
N ASP A 200 -7.22 6.53 -4.11
CA ASP A 200 -7.35 5.10 -3.80
C ASP A 200 -6.00 4.48 -3.43
N PHE A 201 -4.95 4.75 -4.21
CA PHE A 201 -3.60 4.21 -4.01
C PHE A 201 -3.07 4.52 -2.61
N SER A 202 -3.31 5.75 -2.13
CA SER A 202 -2.86 6.21 -0.80
C SER A 202 -3.60 5.55 0.37
N ARG A 203 -4.65 4.77 0.10
CA ARG A 203 -5.44 4.04 1.10
C ARG A 203 -5.06 2.56 1.19
N LEU A 204 -4.07 2.13 0.40
CA LEU A 204 -3.67 0.73 0.30
C LEU A 204 -2.33 0.51 1.01
N PRO A 205 -2.22 -0.53 1.86
CA PRO A 205 -0.95 -0.89 2.48
C PRO A 205 -0.02 -1.67 1.53
N GLU A 206 -0.57 -2.21 0.45
CA GLU A 206 0.12 -3.00 -0.57
C GLU A 206 -0.69 -2.98 -1.86
N VAL A 207 -0.02 -3.11 -3.01
CA VAL A 207 -0.67 -3.22 -4.33
C VAL A 207 -0.02 -4.34 -5.16
N SER A 208 -0.76 -4.80 -6.16
CA SER A 208 -0.30 -5.74 -7.19
C SER A 208 -0.53 -5.15 -8.57
N ASN A 209 0.15 -5.68 -9.60
CA ASN A 209 -0.14 -5.30 -10.99
C ASN A 209 -1.63 -5.38 -11.34
N SER A 210 -2.35 -6.38 -10.81
CA SER A 210 -3.78 -6.55 -11.06
C SER A 210 -4.66 -5.43 -10.52
N TRP A 211 -4.18 -4.65 -9.54
CA TRP A 211 -4.91 -3.48 -9.03
C TRP A 211 -4.97 -2.35 -10.06
N PHE A 212 -4.03 -2.32 -11.01
CA PHE A 212 -3.96 -1.31 -12.05
C PHE A 212 -4.71 -1.72 -13.33
N GLU A 213 -5.15 -2.97 -13.46
CA GLU A 213 -5.78 -3.50 -14.69
C GLU A 213 -7.09 -2.77 -15.05
N ASP A 214 -7.81 -2.24 -14.06
CA ASP A 214 -9.04 -1.47 -14.25
C ASP A 214 -8.81 0.05 -14.24
N LYS A 215 -7.56 0.49 -14.07
CA LYS A 215 -7.17 1.90 -14.09
C LYS A 215 -6.79 2.26 -15.51
N ASN A 216 -7.33 3.38 -16.01
CA ASN A 216 -6.93 3.92 -17.30
C ASN A 216 -5.42 4.21 -17.25
N THR A 217 -4.61 3.33 -17.85
CA THR A 217 -3.15 3.34 -17.77
C THR A 217 -2.62 3.53 -19.18
N LEU A 218 -1.74 4.51 -19.38
CA LEU A 218 -1.11 4.77 -20.67
C LEU A 218 0.00 3.75 -20.97
N SER A 219 0.84 3.48 -19.97
CA SER A 219 1.91 2.49 -20.06
C SER A 219 2.26 1.96 -18.67
N ASN A 220 2.92 0.80 -18.66
CA ASN A 220 3.54 0.26 -17.46
C ASN A 220 4.86 -0.42 -17.81
N PHE A 221 5.86 -0.25 -16.97
CA PHE A 221 7.18 -0.81 -17.21
C PHE A 221 7.96 -1.00 -15.91
N LYS A 222 8.99 -1.85 -15.97
CA LYS A 222 9.91 -2.05 -14.86
C LYS A 222 11.12 -1.16 -15.04
N PHE A 223 11.41 -0.35 -14.03
CA PHE A 223 12.62 0.45 -13.98
C PHE A 223 13.45 0.08 -12.75
N SER A 224 14.75 0.00 -12.94
CA SER A 224 15.69 -0.31 -11.89
C SER A 224 17.03 0.37 -12.10
N VAL A 225 17.56 0.91 -11.01
CA VAL A 225 18.94 1.37 -10.91
C VAL A 225 19.68 0.41 -9.98
N LYS A 226 20.80 -0.10 -10.47
CA LYS A 226 21.72 -0.96 -9.74
C LYS A 226 23.11 -0.38 -9.86
N LYS A 227 24.04 -0.92 -9.09
CA LYS A 227 25.45 -0.55 -9.22
C LYS A 227 25.91 -0.69 -10.67
N ASP A 228 26.43 0.41 -11.22
CA ASP A 228 26.97 0.53 -12.58
C ASP A 228 25.98 0.17 -13.71
N SER A 229 24.67 0.14 -13.46
CA SER A 229 23.69 -0.21 -14.50
C SER A 229 22.29 0.37 -14.30
N VAL A 230 21.69 0.76 -15.42
CA VAL A 230 20.27 1.12 -15.58
C VAL A 230 19.69 0.17 -16.63
N ASN A 231 18.49 -0.36 -16.40
CA ASN A 231 17.95 -1.45 -17.23
C ASN A 231 17.27 -1.02 -18.53
N LEU A 232 16.99 0.28 -18.71
CA LEU A 232 16.37 0.85 -19.91
C LEU A 232 17.18 2.06 -20.37
N SER A 233 17.28 2.25 -21.68
CA SER A 233 17.89 3.45 -22.26
C SER A 233 16.97 4.66 -22.12
N GLU A 234 17.55 5.86 -22.18
CA GLU A 234 16.82 7.12 -22.15
C GLU A 234 15.71 7.17 -23.21
N HIS A 235 16.03 6.76 -24.44
CA HIS A 235 15.06 6.73 -25.54
C HIS A 235 13.88 5.78 -25.28
N GLU A 236 14.13 4.60 -24.71
CA GLU A 236 13.04 3.67 -24.33
C GLU A 236 12.17 4.28 -23.24
N LEU A 237 12.79 4.94 -22.25
CA LEU A 237 12.05 5.60 -21.17
C LEU A 237 11.19 6.77 -21.69
N ASP A 238 11.71 7.58 -22.61
CA ASP A 238 10.94 8.67 -23.22
C ASP A 238 9.68 8.14 -23.93
N GLN A 239 9.80 7.01 -24.63
CA GLN A 239 8.65 6.39 -25.29
C GLN A 239 7.64 5.85 -24.27
N LEU A 240 8.12 5.09 -23.29
CA LEU A 240 7.26 4.49 -22.27
C LEU A 240 6.55 5.56 -21.43
N LEU A 241 7.23 6.63 -21.03
CA LEU A 241 6.63 7.72 -20.24
C LEU A 241 5.51 8.49 -20.97
N GLN A 242 5.43 8.35 -22.30
CA GLN A 242 4.43 8.97 -23.16
C GLN A 242 3.37 7.97 -23.66
N GLY A 243 3.27 6.79 -23.03
CA GLY A 243 2.28 5.77 -23.38
C GLY A 243 2.71 4.79 -24.47
N GLY A 244 4.02 4.69 -24.75
CA GLY A 244 4.57 3.68 -25.66
C GLY A 244 4.51 2.25 -25.12
N GLU A 245 4.64 1.28 -26.02
CA GLU A 245 4.77 -0.17 -25.73
C GLU A 245 6.24 -0.63 -25.68
#